data_AF-A0A9Q1BLR1-F1
#
_entry.id   AF-A0A9Q1BLR1-F1
#
_cell.length_a   1.000
_cell.length_b   1.000
_cell.length_c   1.000
_cell.angle_alpha   90.00
_cell.angle_beta   90.00
_cell.angle_gamma   90.00
#
_symmetry.space_group_name_H-M   'P 1'
#
loop_
_entity.id
_entity.type
_entity.pdbx_description
1 polymer ?
#
loop_
_entity_poly.entity_id
_entity_poly.type
_entity_poly.pdbx_seq_one_letter_code
_entity_poly.pdbx_strand_id
1 'polypeptide(L)'
;MAESIVVPSIFGLITIVGLFGNFTIIFVTFRSRTMRGVTNFFIMNNAISDILFLLLCVPITASQFVFADWIYGTVVCKFFAYIQHVSTF
;
A
#
# COMPACT_ATOMS: atom_id res chain seq x y z
N MET A 1 9.98 -9.98 21.09
CA MET A 1 10.92 -8.83 21.04
C MET A 1 11.47 -8.62 19.63
N ALA A 2 12.02 -9.65 18.97
CA ALA A 2 12.51 -9.54 17.59
C ALA A 2 11.38 -9.17 16.59
N GLU A 3 10.22 -9.82 16.68
CA GLU A 3 9.07 -9.58 15.79
C GLU A 3 8.63 -8.10 15.74
N SER A 4 8.57 -7.43 16.89
CA SER A 4 8.15 -6.01 17.00
C SER A 4 9.15 -5.01 16.42
N ILE A 5 10.33 -5.47 15.99
CA ILE A 5 11.38 -4.63 15.36
C ILE A 5 11.61 -5.05 13.91
N VAL A 6 11.72 -6.36 13.67
CA VAL A 6 12.01 -6.92 12.34
C VAL A 6 10.85 -6.66 11.38
N VAL A 7 9.62 -6.93 11.80
CA VAL A 7 8.44 -6.80 10.92
C VAL A 7 8.20 -5.34 10.48
N PRO A 8 8.16 -4.34 11.39
CA PRO A 8 8.03 -2.93 10.97
C PRO A 8 9.17 -2.44 10.08
N SER A 9 10.40 -2.94 10.31
CA SER A 9 11.56 -2.58 9.47
C SER A 9 11.40 -3.06 8.03
N ILE A 10 10.98 -4.32 7.86
CA ILE A 10 10.71 -4.90 6.53
C ILE A 10 9.56 -4.16 5.84
N PHE A 11 8.49 -3.86 6.57
CA PHE A 11 7.38 -3.08 6.03
C PHE A 11 7.80 -1.67 5.61
N GLY A 12 8.68 -1.00 6.36
CA GLY A 12 9.27 0.27 5.96
C GLY A 12 10.02 0.17 4.62
N LEU A 13 10.82 -0.88 4.43
CA LEU A 13 11.52 -1.11 3.16
C LEU A 13 10.56 -1.36 2.00
N ILE A 14 9.53 -2.19 2.22
CA ILE A 14 8.49 -2.46 1.22
C ILE A 14 7.76 -1.17 0.83
N THR A 15 7.41 -0.32 1.80
CA THR A 15 6.78 0.98 1.54
C THR A 15 7.68 1.87 0.69
N ILE A 16 8.97 1.99 1.00
CA ILE A 16 9.89 2.83 0.22
C ILE A 16 10.03 2.33 -1.21
N VAL A 17 10.30 1.04 -1.40
CA VAL A 17 10.49 0.44 -2.73
C VAL A 17 9.20 0.49 -3.53
N GLY A 18 8.07 0.16 -2.90
CA GLY A 18 6.76 0.16 -3.54
C GLY A 18 6.28 1.57 -3.93
N LEU A 19 6.52 2.59 -3.09
CA LEU A 19 6.21 3.98 -3.44
C LEU A 19 7.05 4.44 -4.64
N PHE A 20 8.36 4.15 -4.64
CA PHE A 20 9.24 4.52 -5.73
C PHE A 20 8.82 3.86 -7.06
N GLY A 21 8.53 2.56 -7.04
CA GLY A 21 8.11 1.81 -8.23
C GLY A 21 6.79 2.32 -8.80
N ASN A 22 5.75 2.44 -7.95
CA ASN A 22 4.43 2.88 -8.40
C ASN A 22 4.41 4.34 -8.83
N PHE A 23 5.16 5.22 -8.15
CA PHE A 23 5.31 6.61 -8.58
C PHE A 23 5.98 6.71 -9.96
N THR A 24 6.98 5.87 -10.23
CA THR A 24 7.64 5.81 -11.54
C THR A 24 6.67 5.38 -12.63
N ILE A 25 5.80 4.40 -12.38
CA ILE A 25 4.76 3.96 -13.32
C ILE A 25 3.82 5.12 -13.66
N ILE A 26 3.34 5.84 -12.64
CA ILE A 26 2.47 7.01 -12.82
C ILE A 26 3.20 8.07 -13.65
N PHE A 27 4.44 8.43 -13.27
CA PHE A 27 5.22 9.45 -13.94
C PHE A 27 5.45 9.14 -15.42
N VAL A 28 5.89 7.92 -15.75
CA VAL A 28 6.15 7.49 -17.14
C VAL A 28 4.86 7.48 -17.96
N THR A 29 3.74 7.02 -17.36
CA THR A 29 2.44 6.99 -18.04
C THR A 29 1.91 8.39 -18.32
N PHE A 30 2.06 9.33 -17.38
CA PHE A 30 1.71 10.74 -17.59
C PHE A 30 2.59 11.41 -18.65
N ARG A 31 3.88 11.08 -18.69
CA ARG A 31 4.86 11.65 -19.63
C ARG A 31 4.64 11.16 -21.07
N SER A 32 4.23 9.91 -21.24
CA SER A 32 4.09 9.29 -22.56
C SER A 32 2.70 9.50 -23.17
N ARG A 33 2.59 10.41 -24.16
CA ARG A 33 1.33 10.62 -24.92
C ARG A 33 0.91 9.40 -25.75
N THR A 34 1.87 8.55 -26.14
CA THR A 34 1.63 7.32 -26.91
C THR A 34 0.94 6.24 -26.08
N MET A 35 1.01 6.33 -24.75
CA MET A 35 0.47 5.35 -23.81
C MET A 35 -0.99 5.66 -23.41
N ARG A 36 -1.76 6.46 -24.14
CA ARG A 36 -3.15 6.85 -23.77
C ARG A 36 -4.21 5.83 -24.21
N GLY A 37 -3.99 4.55 -23.88
CA GLY A 37 -4.94 3.47 -24.10
C GLY A 37 -5.64 3.01 -22.81
N VAL A 38 -6.74 2.26 -22.96
CA VAL A 38 -7.53 1.72 -21.83
C VAL A 38 -6.65 0.89 -20.86
N THR A 39 -5.72 0.10 -21.39
CA THR A 39 -4.77 -0.70 -20.60
C THR A 39 -3.91 0.15 -19.67
N ASN A 40 -3.42 1.30 -20.14
CA ASN A 40 -2.58 2.17 -19.33
C ASN A 40 -3.38 2.95 -18.27
N PHE A 41 -4.68 3.14 -18.48
CA PHE A 41 -5.57 3.64 -17.44
C PHE A 41 -5.72 2.63 -16.30
N PHE A 42 -5.86 1.33 -16.62
CA PHE A 42 -5.86 0.28 -15.62
C PHE A 42 -4.52 0.19 -14.86
N ILE A 43 -3.39 0.31 -15.56
CA ILE A 43 -2.05 0.32 -14.93
C ILE A 43 -1.90 1.51 -13.97
N MET A 44 -2.33 2.71 -14.37
CA MET A 44 -2.33 3.88 -13.48
C MET A 44 -3.25 3.67 -12.27
N ASN A 45 -4.45 3.14 -12.48
CA ASN A 45 -5.38 2.85 -11.39
C ASN A 45 -4.78 1.87 -10.37
N ASN A 46 -4.09 0.82 -10.87
CA ASN A 46 -3.39 -0.12 -10.02
C ASN A 46 -2.29 0.58 -9.20
N ALA A 47 -1.44 1.36 -9.84
CA ALA A 47 -0.36 2.08 -9.16
C ALA A 47 -0.88 3.07 -8.09
N ILE A 48 -2.02 3.71 -8.33
CA ILE A 48 -2.68 4.57 -7.33
C ILE A 48 -3.20 3.74 -6.15
N SER A 49 -3.81 2.59 -6.42
CA SER A 49 -4.30 1.67 -5.38
C SER A 49 -3.15 1.15 -4.51
N ASP A 50 -2.01 0.78 -5.12
CA ASP A 50 -0.81 0.35 -4.40
C ASP A 50 -0.25 1.45 -3.51
N ILE A 51 -0.14 2.69 -4.01
CA ILE A 51 0.34 3.83 -3.19
C ILE A 51 -0.60 4.05 -2.00
N LEU A 52 -1.91 3.99 -2.22
CA LEU A 52 -2.90 4.15 -1.14
C LEU A 52 -2.76 3.02 -0.10
N PHE A 53 -2.58 1.78 -0.55
CA PHE A 53 -2.36 0.62 0.31
C PHE A 53 -1.04 0.75 1.11
N LEU A 54 0.05 1.16 0.48
CA LEU A 54 1.33 1.35 1.16
C LEU A 54 1.31 2.47 2.21
N LEU A 55 0.55 3.54 1.96
CA LEU A 55 0.46 4.68 2.87
C LEU A 55 -0.55 4.49 4.00
N LEU A 56 -1.65 3.77 3.77
CA LEU A 56 -2.69 3.58 4.77
C LEU A 56 -2.59 2.21 5.42
N CYS A 57 -2.45 1.16 4.61
CA CYS A 57 -2.58 -0.20 5.09
C CYS A 57 -1.33 -0.66 5.85
N VAL A 58 -0.17 -0.55 5.21
CA VAL A 58 1.12 -1.03 5.74
C VAL A 58 1.51 -0.42 7.09
N PRO A 59 1.42 0.90 7.34
CA PRO A 59 1.79 1.47 8.64
C PRO A 59 0.81 1.07 9.76
N ILE A 60 -0.48 0.92 9.44
CA ILE A 60 -1.46 0.39 10.40
C ILE A 60 -1.11 -1.06 10.74
N THR A 61 -0.79 -1.92 9.76
CA THR A 61 -0.32 -3.29 10.05
C THR A 61 0.96 -3.28 10.88
N ALA A 62 1.94 -2.44 10.51
CA ALA A 62 3.20 -2.33 11.24
C ALA A 62 2.96 -1.95 12.71
N SER A 63 2.02 -1.04 12.95
CA SER A 63 1.66 -0.62 14.31
C SER A 63 1.02 -1.75 15.13
N GLN A 64 0.31 -2.71 14.51
CA GLN A 64 -0.25 -3.87 15.21
C GLN A 64 0.82 -4.84 15.75
N PHE A 65 2.05 -4.79 15.21
CA PHE A 65 3.17 -5.56 15.75
C PHE A 65 3.87 -4.87 16.94
N VAL A 66 3.54 -3.59 17.18
CA VAL A 66 4.11 -2.75 18.24
C VAL A 66 3.10 -2.56 19.38
N PHE A 67 1.83 -2.32 19.04
CA PHE A 67 0.73 -2.17 20.00
C PHE A 67 0.01 -3.50 20.20
N ALA A 68 -0.24 -3.86 21.46
CA ALA A 68 -0.97 -5.09 21.80
C ALA A 68 -2.47 -5.02 21.44
N ASP A 69 -3.04 -3.82 21.43
CA ASP A 69 -4.47 -3.58 21.20
C ASP A 69 -4.74 -2.72 19.96
N TRP A 70 -5.91 -2.91 19.35
CA TRP A 70 -6.35 -2.12 18.20
C TRP A 70 -6.82 -0.72 18.64
N ILE A 71 -6.04 0.30 18.29
CA ILE A 71 -6.30 1.70 18.70
C ILE A 71 -7.03 2.55 17.64
N TYR A 72 -7.22 2.06 16.41
CA TYR A 72 -7.76 2.84 15.28
C TYR A 72 -9.30 2.82 15.18
N GLY A 73 -9.98 2.17 16.12
CA GLY A 73 -11.45 2.08 16.17
C GLY A 73 -12.08 1.12 15.13
N THR A 74 -13.37 0.83 15.30
CA THR A 74 -14.06 -0.27 14.58
C THR A 74 -14.26 -0.01 13.09
N VAL A 75 -14.40 1.25 12.68
CA VAL A 75 -14.59 1.62 11.26
C VAL A 75 -13.34 1.28 10.46
N VAL A 76 -12.16 1.69 10.96
CA VAL A 76 -10.87 1.41 10.31
C VAL A 76 -10.61 -0.09 10.32
N CYS A 77 -10.97 -0.81 11.39
CA CYS A 77 -10.82 -2.26 11.48
C CYS A 77 -11.56 -3.00 10.36
N LYS A 78 -12.84 -2.68 10.14
CA LYS A 78 -13.65 -3.31 9.09
C LYS A 78 -13.17 -2.94 7.69
N PHE A 79 -12.78 -1.69 7.49
CA PHE A 79 -12.25 -1.21 6.21
C PHE A 79 -10.91 -1.88 5.86
N PHE A 80 -10.05 -2.03 6.85
CA PHE A 80 -8.76 -2.70 6.72
C PHE A 80 -8.92 -4.17 6.32
N ALA A 81 -9.78 -4.90 7.03
CA ALA A 81 -10.09 -6.29 6.72
C ALA A 81 -10.66 -6.44 5.31
N TYR A 82 -11.54 -5.52 4.89
CA TYR A 82 -12.10 -5.53 3.54
C TYR A 82 -11.02 -5.35 2.46
N ILE A 83 -10.16 -4.33 2.60
CA ILE A 83 -9.07 -4.08 1.63
C ILE A 83 -8.15 -5.30 1.54
N GLN A 84 -7.74 -5.86 2.68
CA GLN A 84 -6.82 -6.99 2.67
C GLN A 84 -7.41 -8.24 2.01
N HIS A 85 -8.72 -8.48 2.16
CA HIS A 85 -9.42 -9.56 1.47
C HIS A 85 -9.54 -9.34 -0.03
N VAL A 86 -9.78 -8.11 -0.48
CA VAL A 86 -9.91 -7.78 -1.91
C VAL A 86 -8.55 -7.71 -2.62
N SER A 87 -7.47 -7.37 -1.92
CA SER A 87 -6.13 -7.30 -2.50
C SER A 87 -5.41 -8.65 -2.59
N THR A 88 -5.84 -9.66 -1.82
CA THR A 88 -5.20 -10.98 -1.76
C THR A 88 -5.97 -12.06 -2.54
N PHE A 89 -7.20 -11.76 -3.00
CA PHE A 89 -8.03 -12.64 -3.85
C PHE A 89 -8.34 -11.98 -5.20
#